data_AF-A0A7C1J3I1-F1
#
_entry.id   AF-A0A7C1J3I1-F1
#
_cell.length_a   1.000
_cell.length_b   1.000
_cell.length_c   1.000
_cell.angle_alpha   90.00
_cell.angle_beta   90.00
_cell.angle_gamma   90.00
#
_symmetry.space_group_name_H-M   'P 1'
#
loop_
_entity.id
_entity.type
_entity.pdbx_description
1 polymer ?
#
loop_
_entity_poly.entity_id
_entity_poly.type
_entity_poly.pdbx_seq_one_letter_code
_entity_poly.pdbx_strand_id
1 'polypeptide(L)'
;MKFGLFMATEFLHAFTSNLLLVVLFFGGWSGPFVQEIPLLGIVWLLLKVAVIYILSLILRATVPRVRIDQMMAFNWKFLVPVSIVNVIVIALLLQITRGLGLSPAPEDATNFVANLPQALILLAGNLLIGFGILSWLRNQGRRERLSSQVVARASGDEGTMVATPTAGR
;
A
#
# COMPACT_ATOMS: atom_id res chain seq x y z
N MET A 1 -37.62 -7.21 4.51
CA MET A 1 -36.61 -6.61 3.58
C MET A 1 -35.24 -6.36 4.25
N LYS A 2 -34.89 -7.01 5.37
CA LYS A 2 -33.64 -6.70 6.12
C LYS A 2 -32.36 -7.15 5.41
N PHE A 3 -32.41 -8.29 4.70
CA PHE A 3 -31.29 -8.81 3.91
C PHE A 3 -30.93 -7.90 2.73
N GLY A 4 -31.92 -7.39 2.01
CA GLY A 4 -31.70 -6.49 0.87
C GLY A 4 -30.98 -5.20 1.28
N LEU A 5 -31.38 -4.61 2.42
CA LEU A 5 -30.72 -3.42 2.96
C LEU A 5 -29.28 -3.73 3.40
N PHE A 6 -29.06 -4.87 4.09
CA PHE A 6 -27.72 -5.30 4.49
C PHE A 6 -26.76 -5.46 3.29
N MET A 7 -27.21 -6.13 2.23
CA MET A 7 -26.40 -6.31 1.02
C MET A 7 -26.13 -4.98 0.31
N ALA A 8 -27.12 -4.10 0.21
CA ALA A 8 -26.94 -2.77 -0.35
C ALA A 8 -25.90 -1.95 0.42
N THR A 9 -25.94 -2.00 1.76
CA THR A 9 -24.95 -1.35 2.64
C THR A 9 -23.54 -1.91 2.45
N GLU A 10 -23.39 -3.23 2.30
CA GLU A 10 -22.08 -3.85 2.05
C GLU A 10 -21.45 -3.35 0.74
N PHE A 11 -22.24 -3.29 -0.35
CA PHE A 11 -21.77 -2.74 -1.62
C PHE A 11 -21.46 -1.24 -1.53
N LEU A 12 -22.28 -0.48 -0.81
CA LEU A 12 -22.06 0.95 -0.60
C LEU A 12 -20.79 1.21 0.22
N HIS A 13 -20.50 0.39 1.23
CA HIS A 13 -19.26 0.47 2.01
C HIS A 13 -18.04 0.20 1.14
N ALA A 14 -18.08 -0.87 0.33
CA ALA A 14 -16.99 -1.18 -0.59
C ALA A 14 -16.78 -0.04 -1.61
N PHE A 15 -17.86 0.51 -2.17
CA PHE A 15 -17.78 1.64 -3.10
C PHE A 15 -17.17 2.88 -2.43
N THR A 16 -17.65 3.25 -1.24
CA THR A 16 -17.20 4.46 -0.53
C THR A 16 -15.73 4.34 -0.08
N SER A 17 -15.28 3.15 0.34
CA SER A 17 -13.88 2.91 0.68
C SER A 17 -12.95 3.11 -0.53
N ASN A 18 -13.34 2.59 -1.69
CA ASN A 18 -12.60 2.77 -2.94
C ASN A 18 -12.64 4.23 -3.43
N LEU A 19 -13.75 4.94 -3.22
CA LEU A 19 -13.86 6.38 -3.48
C LEU A 19 -12.86 7.18 -2.64
N LEU A 20 -12.76 6.90 -1.33
CA LEU A 20 -11.78 7.54 -0.45
C LEU A 20 -10.34 7.27 -0.90
N LEU A 21 -10.03 6.04 -1.31
CA LEU A 21 -8.70 5.70 -1.84
C LEU A 21 -8.35 6.57 -3.06
N VAL A 22 -9.28 6.73 -4.00
CA VAL A 22 -9.05 7.50 -5.22
C VAL A 22 -8.87 9.00 -4.91
N VAL A 23 -9.68 9.55 -4.01
CA VAL A 23 -9.60 10.95 -3.63
C VAL A 23 -8.28 11.25 -2.91
N LEU A 24 -7.88 10.40 -1.97
CA LEU A 24 -6.69 10.64 -1.14
C LEU A 24 -5.38 10.35 -1.87
N PHE A 25 -5.32 9.32 -2.72
CA PHE A 25 -4.05 8.84 -3.29
C PHE A 25 -3.94 9.00 -4.81
N PHE A 26 -5.06 8.99 -5.55
CA PHE A 26 -5.04 9.07 -7.03
C PHE A 26 -5.39 10.47 -7.57
N GLY A 27 -5.32 11.49 -6.72
CA GLY A 27 -5.59 12.87 -7.10
C GLY A 27 -7.07 13.17 -7.41
N GLY A 28 -8.01 12.33 -6.95
CA GLY A 28 -9.45 12.58 -7.07
C GLY A 28 -9.91 12.96 -8.48
N TRP A 29 -10.50 14.16 -8.61
CA TRP A 29 -11.04 14.72 -9.84
C TRP A 29 -10.00 15.26 -10.83
N SER A 30 -8.70 15.26 -10.49
CA SER A 30 -7.65 15.75 -11.38
C SER A 30 -7.46 14.78 -12.55
N GLY A 31 -7.56 15.30 -13.77
CA GLY A 31 -7.37 14.58 -15.03
C GLY A 31 -7.00 15.54 -16.17
N PRO A 32 -6.51 15.02 -17.29
CA PRO A 32 -6.23 15.85 -18.47
C PRO A 32 -7.52 16.52 -18.96
N PHE A 33 -7.42 17.76 -19.44
CA PHE A 33 -8.52 18.58 -19.99
C PHE A 33 -9.64 19.00 -19.01
N VAL A 34 -9.48 18.76 -17.71
CA VAL A 34 -10.47 19.19 -16.68
C VAL A 34 -10.53 20.72 -16.56
N GLN A 35 -9.44 21.42 -16.87
CA GLN A 35 -9.38 22.89 -16.86
C GLN A 35 -10.25 23.52 -17.96
N GLU A 36 -10.44 22.83 -19.09
CA GLU A 36 -11.25 23.29 -20.21
C GLU A 36 -12.71 22.84 -20.08
N ILE A 37 -12.95 21.62 -19.56
CA ILE A 37 -14.29 21.05 -19.40
C ILE A 37 -14.46 20.52 -17.97
N PRO A 38 -15.07 21.30 -17.05
CA PRO A 38 -15.21 20.90 -15.65
C PRO A 38 -16.00 19.60 -15.44
N LEU A 39 -16.97 19.30 -16.33
CA LEU A 39 -17.76 18.07 -16.28
C LEU A 39 -16.90 16.79 -16.44
N LEU A 40 -15.74 16.90 -17.10
CA LEU A 40 -14.83 15.78 -17.32
C LEU A 40 -14.17 15.31 -16.01
N GLY A 41 -14.07 16.18 -15.00
CA GLY A 41 -13.51 15.83 -13.69
C GLY A 41 -14.31 14.73 -12.99
N ILE A 42 -15.65 14.80 -13.03
CA ILE A 42 -16.54 13.77 -12.45
C ILE A 42 -16.41 12.45 -13.21
N VAL A 43 -16.34 12.50 -14.54
CA VAL A 43 -16.15 11.31 -15.37
C VAL A 43 -14.83 10.62 -15.00
N TRP A 44 -13.75 11.38 -14.84
CA TRP A 44 -12.45 10.86 -14.43
C TRP A 44 -12.45 10.26 -13.02
N LEU A 45 -13.13 10.92 -12.07
CA LEU A 45 -13.29 10.35 -10.72
C LEU A 45 -14.01 9.00 -10.79
N LEU A 46 -15.17 8.95 -11.46
CA LEU A 46 -15.95 7.72 -11.56
C LEU A 46 -15.18 6.61 -12.27
N LEU A 47 -14.42 6.95 -13.32
CA LEU A 47 -13.57 5.99 -14.03
C LEU A 47 -12.47 5.42 -13.11
N LYS A 48 -11.74 6.28 -12.39
CA LYS A 48 -10.71 5.83 -11.44
C LYS A 48 -11.31 4.96 -10.33
N VAL A 49 -12.46 5.36 -9.79
CA VAL A 49 -13.17 4.58 -8.76
C VAL A 49 -13.61 3.23 -9.32
N ALA A 50 -14.14 3.17 -10.54
CA ALA A 50 -14.52 1.91 -11.18
C ALA A 50 -13.31 0.97 -11.35
N VAL A 51 -12.16 1.49 -11.79
CA VAL A 51 -10.92 0.72 -11.93
C VAL A 51 -10.46 0.14 -10.57
N ILE A 52 -10.41 0.98 -9.53
CA ILE A 52 -10.02 0.55 -8.18
C ILE A 52 -11.05 -0.42 -7.59
N TYR A 53 -12.35 -0.20 -7.83
CA TYR A 53 -13.41 -1.09 -7.38
C TYR A 53 -13.29 -2.48 -8.02
N ILE A 54 -13.04 -2.56 -9.33
CA ILE A 54 -12.77 -3.82 -10.03
C ILE A 54 -11.53 -4.52 -9.44
N LEU A 55 -10.45 -3.78 -9.16
CA LEU A 55 -9.28 -4.35 -8.49
C LEU A 55 -9.64 -4.92 -7.11
N SER A 56 -10.46 -4.21 -6.32
CA SER A 56 -10.92 -4.69 -5.01
C SER A 56 -11.75 -5.97 -5.10
N LEU A 57 -12.53 -6.14 -6.17
CA LEU A 57 -13.28 -7.37 -6.43
C LEU A 57 -12.34 -8.54 -6.77
N ILE A 58 -11.28 -8.30 -7.56
CA ILE A 58 -10.27 -9.32 -7.86
C ILE A 58 -9.50 -9.71 -6.60
N LEU A 59 -9.13 -8.75 -5.76
CA LEU A 59 -8.48 -9.02 -4.47
C LEU A 59 -9.39 -9.87 -3.56
N ARG A 60 -10.69 -9.54 -3.49
CA ARG A 60 -11.65 -10.35 -2.75
C ARG A 60 -11.76 -11.78 -3.26
N ALA A 61 -11.65 -11.98 -4.58
CA ALA A 61 -11.70 -13.32 -5.18
C ALA A 61 -10.41 -14.13 -5.00
N THR A 62 -9.25 -13.48 -4.85
CA THR A 62 -7.93 -14.12 -4.84
C THR A 62 -7.34 -14.34 -3.45
N VAL A 63 -7.69 -13.51 -2.46
CA VAL A 63 -7.08 -13.57 -1.13
C VAL A 63 -7.59 -14.77 -0.32
N PRO A 64 -6.68 -15.66 0.15
CA PRO A 64 -7.04 -16.75 1.05
C PRO A 64 -7.59 -16.20 2.38
N ARG A 65 -8.56 -16.87 3.00
CA ARG A 65 -9.16 -16.43 4.27
C ARG A 65 -8.11 -16.41 5.39
N VAL A 66 -7.67 -15.22 5.78
CA VAL A 66 -6.72 -15.03 6.89
C VAL A 66 -7.46 -14.98 8.22
N ARG A 67 -6.86 -15.53 9.27
CA ARG A 67 -7.41 -15.49 10.63
C ARG A 67 -7.41 -14.06 11.18
N ILE A 68 -8.46 -13.68 11.92
CA ILE A 68 -8.60 -12.33 12.51
C ILE A 68 -7.38 -11.98 13.37
N ASP A 69 -6.86 -12.93 14.14
CA ASP A 69 -5.68 -12.74 15.00
C ASP A 69 -4.43 -12.34 14.19
N GLN A 70 -4.23 -12.98 13.03
CA GLN A 70 -3.11 -12.68 12.13
C GLN A 70 -3.27 -11.30 11.48
N MET A 71 -4.50 -10.94 11.09
CA MET A 71 -4.81 -9.62 10.55
C MET A 71 -4.56 -8.52 11.59
N MET A 72 -5.01 -8.72 12.82
CA MET A 72 -4.82 -7.74 13.90
C MET A 72 -3.34 -7.58 14.26
N ALA A 73 -2.60 -8.68 14.37
CA ALA A 73 -1.16 -8.64 14.61
C ALA A 73 -0.42 -7.89 13.49
N PHE A 74 -0.78 -8.12 12.22
CA PHE A 74 -0.19 -7.40 11.09
C PHE A 74 -0.51 -5.90 11.12
N ASN A 75 -1.76 -5.52 11.36
CA ASN A 75 -2.15 -4.11 11.44
C ASN A 75 -1.39 -3.37 12.56
N TRP A 76 -1.39 -3.93 13.77
CA TRP A 76 -0.83 -3.24 14.94
C TRP A 76 0.69 -3.33 15.07
N LYS A 77 1.29 -4.48 14.73
CA LYS A 77 2.75 -4.66 14.89
C LYS A 77 3.54 -4.18 13.67
N PHE A 78 2.90 -4.07 12.51
CA PHE A 78 3.58 -3.71 11.27
C PHE A 78 3.02 -2.43 10.64
N LEU A 79 1.74 -2.36 10.29
CA LEU A 79 1.20 -1.20 9.54
C LEU A 79 1.22 0.11 10.34
N VAL A 80 0.82 0.08 11.61
CA VAL A 80 0.77 1.29 12.45
C VAL A 80 2.17 1.90 12.68
N PRO A 81 3.20 1.14 13.09
CA PRO A 81 4.55 1.71 13.22
C PRO A 81 5.10 2.23 11.88
N VAL A 82 4.87 1.50 10.79
CA VAL A 82 5.34 1.89 9.45
C VAL A 82 4.66 3.19 8.99
N SER A 83 3.37 3.37 9.23
CA SER A 83 2.66 4.59 8.82
C SER A 83 3.16 5.82 9.58
N ILE A 84 3.44 5.69 10.88
CA ILE A 84 4.00 6.78 11.70
C ILE A 84 5.39 7.18 11.18
N VAL A 85 6.27 6.20 10.94
CA VAL A 85 7.61 6.47 10.37
C VAL A 85 7.48 7.15 9.02
N ASN A 86 6.58 6.67 8.15
CA ASN A 86 6.35 7.26 6.85
C ASN A 86 5.94 8.73 6.94
N VAL A 87 4.97 9.06 7.80
CA VAL A 87 4.51 10.45 8.00
C VAL A 87 5.65 11.35 8.45
N ILE A 88 6.47 10.91 9.41
CA ILE A 88 7.61 11.68 9.91
C ILE A 88 8.65 11.91 8.81
N VAL A 89 9.00 10.87 8.06
CA VAL A 89 10.01 11.00 6.99
C VAL A 89 9.50 11.92 5.87
N ILE A 90 8.25 11.81 5.46
CA ILE A 90 7.68 12.70 4.45
C ILE A 90 7.62 14.14 4.94
N ALA A 91 7.26 14.37 6.21
CA ALA A 91 7.28 15.71 6.81
C ALA A 91 8.69 16.33 6.80
N LEU A 92 9.72 15.55 7.14
CA LEU A 92 11.11 16.00 7.10
C LEU A 92 11.59 16.28 5.67
N LEU A 93 11.29 15.39 4.72
CA LEU A 93 11.65 15.58 3.32
C LEU A 93 10.99 16.83 2.75
N LEU A 94 9.71 17.09 3.07
CA LEU A 94 9.02 18.32 2.67
C LEU A 94 9.68 19.57 3.26
N GLN A 95 10.15 19.52 4.50
CA GLN A 95 10.85 20.64 5.11
C GLN A 95 12.20 20.91 4.42
N ILE A 96 12.93 19.85 4.06
CA ILE A 96 14.20 19.94 3.35
C ILE A 96 14.00 20.49 1.93
N THR A 97 13.01 20.00 1.17
CA THR A 97 12.75 20.49 -0.19
C THR A 97 12.34 21.96 -0.22
N ARG A 98 11.55 22.40 0.77
CA ARG A 98 11.20 23.81 0.96
C ARG A 98 12.42 24.66 1.29
N GLY A 99 13.30 24.19 2.18
CA GLY A 99 14.54 24.88 2.53
C GLY A 99 15.53 25.02 1.37
N LEU A 100 15.51 24.08 0.43
CA LEU A 100 16.34 24.09 -0.78
C LEU A 100 15.75 24.93 -1.92
N GLY A 101 14.55 25.52 -1.75
CA GLY A 101 13.89 26.30 -2.81
C GLY A 101 13.39 25.46 -4.00
N LEU A 102 13.31 24.13 -3.85
CA LEU A 102 12.87 23.20 -4.89
C LEU A 102 11.35 22.90 -4.82
N SER A 103 10.62 23.67 -4.01
CA SER A 103 9.16 23.57 -3.89
C SER A 103 8.50 24.60 -4.81
N PRO A 104 7.47 24.23 -5.58
CA PRO A 104 6.81 25.15 -6.50
C PRO A 104 6.12 26.28 -5.73
N ALA A 105 6.11 27.46 -6.32
CA ALA A 105 5.34 28.58 -5.81
C ALA A 105 3.84 28.22 -5.77
N PRO A 106 3.04 28.78 -4.84
CA PRO A 106 1.61 28.47 -4.71
C PRO A 106 0.80 28.69 -6.00
N GLU A 107 1.25 29.62 -6.83
CA GLU A 107 0.68 29.94 -8.15
C GLU A 107 0.89 28.84 -9.20
N ASP A 108 1.94 28.01 -9.06
CA ASP A 108 2.28 26.91 -9.98
C ASP A 108 1.92 25.53 -9.44
N ALA A 109 1.11 25.46 -8.37
CA ALA A 109 0.79 24.20 -7.71
C ALA A 109 0.14 23.16 -8.64
N THR A 110 -0.56 23.59 -9.69
CA THR A 110 -1.20 22.72 -10.68
C THR A 110 -0.27 22.36 -11.85
N ASN A 111 0.86 23.06 -12.00
CA ASN A 111 1.79 22.86 -13.09
C ASN A 111 2.67 21.63 -12.84
N PHE A 112 2.50 20.60 -13.66
CA PHE A 112 3.21 19.33 -13.52
C PHE A 112 4.73 19.51 -13.49
N VAL A 113 5.26 20.36 -14.38
CA VAL A 113 6.71 20.60 -14.52
C VAL A 113 7.30 21.25 -13.26
N ALA A 114 6.60 22.22 -12.67
CA ALA A 114 7.04 22.90 -11.45
C ALA A 114 7.06 21.95 -10.23
N ASN A 115 6.19 20.93 -10.23
CA ASN A 115 6.12 19.94 -9.15
C ASN A 115 7.14 18.80 -9.30
N LEU A 116 7.79 18.63 -10.45
CA LEU A 116 8.70 17.50 -10.70
C LEU A 116 9.85 17.38 -9.69
N PRO A 117 10.61 18.44 -9.34
CA PRO A 117 11.73 18.31 -8.41
C PRO A 117 11.29 17.82 -7.03
N GLN A 118 10.23 18.42 -6.49
CA GLN A 118 9.65 17.98 -5.22
C GLN A 118 9.11 16.56 -5.31
N ALA A 119 8.37 16.22 -6.38
CA ALA A 119 7.81 14.90 -6.57
C ALA A 119 8.89 13.81 -6.64
N LEU A 120 10.01 14.06 -7.32
CA LEU A 120 11.13 13.14 -7.42
C LEU A 120 11.79 12.89 -6.06
N ILE A 121 11.98 13.93 -5.24
CA ILE A 121 12.58 13.80 -3.92
C ILE A 121 11.66 12.99 -2.99
N LEU A 122 10.36 13.31 -2.99
CA LEU A 122 9.38 12.57 -2.19
C LEU A 122 9.23 11.12 -2.66
N LEU A 123 9.25 10.88 -3.97
CA LEU A 123 9.21 9.55 -4.56
C LEU A 123 10.45 8.75 -4.16
N ALA A 124 11.65 9.34 -4.28
CA ALA A 124 12.89 8.72 -3.86
C ALA A 124 12.87 8.37 -2.36
N GLY A 125 12.35 9.28 -1.53
CA GLY A 125 12.12 9.04 -0.10
C GLY A 125 11.22 7.83 0.16
N ASN A 126 10.05 7.78 -0.48
CA ASN A 126 9.13 6.64 -0.36
C ASN A 126 9.76 5.33 -0.85
N LEU A 127 10.51 5.35 -1.95
CA LEU A 127 11.19 4.16 -2.48
C LEU A 127 12.29 3.65 -1.54
N LEU A 128 13.06 4.55 -0.91
CA LEU A 128 14.08 4.19 0.08
C LEU A 128 13.44 3.57 1.33
N ILE A 129 12.35 4.15 1.84
CA ILE A 129 11.59 3.59 2.97
C ILE A 129 11.05 2.21 2.58
N GLY A 130 10.42 2.09 1.41
CA GLY A 130 9.90 0.83 0.89
C GLY A 130 10.99 -0.23 0.77
N PHE A 131 12.15 0.11 0.23
CA PHE A 131 13.30 -0.78 0.15
C PHE A 131 13.83 -1.18 1.54
N GLY A 132 13.89 -0.23 2.49
CA GLY A 132 14.24 -0.47 3.88
C GLY A 132 13.30 -1.49 4.54
N ILE A 133 12.00 -1.32 4.35
CA ILE A 133 10.97 -2.22 4.88
C ILE A 133 11.09 -3.61 4.23
N LEU A 134 11.22 -3.68 2.91
CA LEU A 134 11.36 -4.95 2.19
C LEU A 134 12.63 -5.71 2.59
N SER A 135 13.76 -4.99 2.72
CA SER A 135 15.03 -5.59 3.15
C SER A 135 14.95 -6.08 4.60
N TRP A 136 14.27 -5.34 5.48
CA TRP A 136 14.01 -5.75 6.86
C TRP A 136 13.13 -6.99 6.94
N LEU A 137 12.01 -7.04 6.19
CA LEU A 137 11.14 -8.21 6.08
C LEU A 137 11.89 -9.44 5.55
N ARG A 138 12.68 -9.27 4.49
CA ARG A 138 13.50 -10.37 3.93
C ARG A 138 14.51 -10.90 4.95
N ASN A 139 15.12 -10.01 5.72
CA ASN A 139 16.11 -10.38 6.72
C ASN A 139 15.48 -11.09 7.93
N GLN A 140 14.24 -10.74 8.31
CA GLN A 140 13.51 -11.48 9.34
C GLN A 140 13.27 -12.94 8.93
N GLY A 141 12.75 -13.17 7.71
CA GLY A 141 12.54 -14.53 7.21
C GLY A 141 13.85 -15.34 7.09
N ARG A 142 14.98 -14.66 6.81
CA ARG A 142 16.30 -15.32 6.79
C ARG A 142 16.76 -15.74 8.18
N ARG A 143 16.50 -14.93 9.21
CA ARG A 143 16.89 -15.21 10.60
C ARG A 143 16.14 -16.40 11.18
N GLU A 144 14.84 -16.50 10.90
CA GLU A 144 14.01 -17.63 11.37
C GLU A 144 14.50 -18.97 10.78
N ARG A 145 14.86 -18.99 9.49
CA ARG A 145 15.42 -20.19 8.85
C ARG A 145 16.75 -20.62 9.47
N LEU A 146 17.61 -19.67 9.85
CA LEU A 146 18.90 -19.95 10.47
C LEU A 146 18.73 -20.47 11.90
N SER A 147 17.82 -19.89 12.70
CA SER A 147 17.53 -20.42 14.05
C SER A 147 17.00 -21.85 13.99
N SER A 148 16.13 -22.19 13.04
CA SER A 148 15.63 -23.56 12.89
C SER A 148 16.72 -24.54 12.52
N GLN A 149 17.67 -24.15 11.66
CA GLN A 149 18.82 -24.99 11.31
C GLN A 149 19.79 -25.18 12.47
N VAL A 150 20.03 -24.13 13.27
CA VAL A 150 20.91 -24.22 14.45
C VAL A 150 20.27 -25.11 15.51
N VAL A 151 18.96 -24.98 15.76
CA VAL A 151 18.22 -25.87 16.68
C VAL A 151 18.26 -27.32 16.19
N ALA A 152 18.01 -27.56 14.89
CA ALA A 152 18.06 -28.92 14.31
C ALA A 152 19.47 -29.54 14.38
N ARG A 153 20.53 -28.75 14.19
CA ARG A 153 21.92 -29.21 14.36
C ARG A 153 22.28 -29.43 15.83
N ALA A 154 21.80 -28.58 16.74
CA ALA A 154 22.06 -28.70 18.17
C ALA A 154 21.28 -29.86 18.82
N SER A 155 20.15 -30.28 18.25
CA SER A 155 19.37 -31.43 18.72
C SER A 155 19.94 -32.78 18.30
N GLY A 156 21.08 -32.83 17.60
CA GLY A 156 21.79 -34.08 17.28
C GLY A 156 21.03 -35.04 16.36
N ASP A 157 20.07 -34.56 15.58
CA ASP A 157 19.30 -35.38 14.66
C ASP A 157 20.01 -35.44 13.29
N GLU A 158 21.10 -36.20 13.25
CA GLU A 158 21.78 -36.60 12.01
C GLU A 158 21.08 -37.83 11.36
N GLY A 159 19.92 -38.27 11.86
CA GLY A 159 19.34 -39.58 11.55
C GLY A 159 18.03 -39.62 10.75
N THR A 160 17.23 -38.55 10.68
CA THR A 160 15.91 -38.64 10.02
C THR A 160 15.70 -37.62 8.91
N MET A 161 16.63 -37.60 7.95
CA MET A 161 16.36 -37.09 6.61
C MET A 161 15.60 -38.17 5.80
N VAL A 162 14.36 -38.49 6.18
CA VAL A 162 13.48 -39.38 5.40
C VAL A 162 12.17 -38.67 5.04
N ALA A 163 11.93 -38.64 3.74
CA ALA A 163 10.70 -38.32 3.03
C ALA A 163 10.29 -36.83 2.93
N THR A 164 10.85 -36.19 1.91
CA THR A 164 10.08 -35.28 1.05
C THR A 164 8.80 -35.99 0.58
N PRO A 165 7.57 -35.47 0.82
CA PRO A 165 6.41 -35.94 0.09
C PRO A 165 6.51 -35.37 -1.31
N THR A 166 6.87 -36.24 -2.25
CA THR A 166 6.70 -36.06 -3.68
C THR A 166 5.31 -35.56 -4.01
N ALA A 167 5.26 -34.65 -4.99
CA ALA A 167 4.08 -34.22 -5.70
C ALA A 167 3.11 -35.39 -5.98
N GLY A 168 1.88 -35.25 -5.47
CA GLY A 168 0.72 -36.01 -5.89
C GLY A 168 -0.22 -35.06 -6.64
N ARG A 169 -0.48 -35.44 -7.90
CA ARG A 169 -1.48 -34.97 -8.87
C ARG A 169 -2.56 -33.99 -8.42
#